data_AF-A0A933FTL6-F1
#
_entry.id   AF-A0A933FTL6-F1
#
_cell.length_a   1.000
_cell.length_b   1.000
_cell.length_c   1.000
_cell.angle_alpha   90.00
_cell.angle_beta   90.00
_cell.angle_gamma   90.00
#
_symmetry.space_group_name_H-M   'P 1'
#
loop_
_entity.id
_entity.type
_entity.pdbx_description
1 polymer ?
#
loop_
_entity_poly.entity_id
_entity_poly.type
_entity_poly.pdbx_seq_one_letter_code
_entity_poly.pdbx_strand_id
1 'polypeptide(L)'
;MSELKTCFKKVDYDLSGLLHYIDIGDIGLPDIQRPFVWSNAKVRDLFDSMYRGFPVGYLLFWENGAGNGVKQIGLEGKQHAVPSRLIVDGQQRLTSLFAIFRGKKVLDEDYRERQIEVAFRPRDGTFEVADAAIRRDPEWIANVSKIWASGKPSYQMVRGFLKQLEAKGPLTPENEERVAHNLDRLFDLQKYPFTALEIAPTVD
;
A
#
# COMPACT_ATOMS: atom_id res chain seq x y z
N MET A 1 38.31 8.66 22.84
CA MET A 1 37.47 7.59 22.28
C MET A 1 36.40 8.27 21.47
N SER A 2 36.45 8.21 20.14
CA SER A 2 35.37 8.72 19.29
C SER A 2 34.15 7.87 19.57
N GLU A 3 33.08 8.46 20.10
CA GLU A 3 31.80 7.75 20.18
C GLU A 3 31.41 7.30 18.78
N LEU A 4 31.00 6.03 18.64
CA LEU A 4 30.41 5.52 17.41
C LEU A 4 29.09 6.25 17.19
N LYS A 5 29.12 7.36 16.45
CA LYS A 5 27.91 8.08 16.05
C LYS A 5 27.31 7.39 14.84
N THR A 6 26.19 6.69 15.04
CA THR A 6 25.44 6.11 13.92
C THR A 6 24.88 7.23 13.05
N CYS A 7 25.05 7.08 11.74
CA CYS A 7 24.61 8.04 10.72
C CYS A 7 23.13 7.87 10.34
N PHE A 8 22.43 6.94 10.99
CA PHE A 8 21.03 6.64 10.79
C PHE A 8 20.32 6.40 12.13
N LYS A 9 18.98 6.46 12.09
CA LYS A 9 18.10 6.05 13.20
C LYS A 9 17.06 5.05 12.70
N LYS A 10 16.65 4.12 13.58
CA LYS A 10 15.51 3.23 13.32
C LYS A 10 14.22 3.94 13.75
N VAL A 11 13.22 3.93 12.89
CA VAL A 11 11.89 4.49 13.15
C VAL A 11 10.85 3.45 12.76
N ASP A 12 9.86 3.24 13.62
CA ASP A 12 8.73 2.37 13.32
C ASP A 12 7.53 3.22 12.88
N TYR A 13 6.84 2.73 11.85
CA TYR A 13 5.68 3.35 11.23
C TYR A 13 4.55 2.33 11.14
N ASP A 14 3.30 2.78 11.11
CA ASP A 14 2.23 2.00 10.51
C ASP A 14 2.00 2.43 9.06
N LEU A 15 1.34 1.57 8.28
CA LEU A 15 1.07 1.89 6.88
C LEU A 15 0.24 3.17 6.72
N SER A 16 -0.78 3.37 7.56
CA SER A 16 -1.63 4.56 7.51
C SER A 16 -0.83 5.86 7.66
N GLY A 17 0.14 5.90 8.58
CA GLY A 17 1.07 6.99 8.78
C GLY A 17 1.96 7.22 7.58
N LEU A 18 2.56 6.16 7.01
CA LEU A 18 3.35 6.28 5.78
C LEU A 18 2.54 6.86 4.62
N LEU A 19 1.31 6.36 4.40
CA LEU A 19 0.42 6.87 3.36
C LEU A 19 0.07 8.34 3.60
N HIS A 20 -0.21 8.73 4.84
CA HIS A 20 -0.49 10.11 5.21
C HIS A 20 0.70 11.04 4.92
N TYR A 21 1.93 10.64 5.30
CA TYR A 21 3.13 11.44 5.03
C TYR A 21 3.40 11.60 3.53
N ILE A 22 3.04 10.61 2.69
CA ILE A 22 3.10 10.74 1.23
C ILE A 22 2.02 11.70 0.71
N ASP A 23 0.80 11.63 1.26
CA ASP A 23 -0.31 12.51 0.84
C ASP A 23 0.01 13.98 1.08
N ILE A 24 0.52 14.33 2.26
CA ILE A 24 0.89 15.71 2.61
C ILE A 24 2.21 16.16 1.95
N GLY A 25 2.96 15.22 1.37
CA GLY A 25 4.22 15.49 0.66
C GLY A 25 5.46 15.51 1.55
N ASP A 26 5.38 15.05 2.79
CA ASP A 26 6.52 14.97 3.71
C ASP A 26 7.50 13.84 3.32
N ILE A 27 6.96 12.70 2.88
CA ILE A 27 7.72 11.65 2.19
C ILE A 27 7.60 11.86 0.68
N GLY A 28 8.74 12.15 0.05
CA GLY A 28 8.84 12.24 -1.41
C GLY A 28 8.94 10.86 -2.03
N LEU A 29 8.00 10.55 -2.94
CA LEU A 29 7.93 9.29 -3.68
C LEU A 29 8.30 9.54 -5.15
N PRO A 30 9.59 9.44 -5.54
CA PRO A 30 10.05 9.78 -6.90
C PRO A 30 9.45 8.90 -8.00
N ASP A 31 9.01 7.70 -7.67
CA ASP A 31 8.44 6.75 -8.63
C ASP A 31 6.99 7.07 -9.06
N ILE A 32 6.34 8.11 -8.50
CA ILE A 32 5.07 8.58 -9.10
C ILE A 32 5.31 9.12 -10.53
N GLN A 33 6.53 9.57 -10.82
CA GLN A 33 6.91 10.16 -12.11
C GLN A 33 7.90 9.32 -12.93
N ARG A 34 8.33 8.18 -12.39
CA ARG A 34 9.19 7.22 -13.09
C ARG A 34 8.43 5.93 -13.36
N PRO A 35 8.86 5.14 -14.34
CA PRO A 35 8.26 3.84 -14.59
C PRO A 35 8.24 2.92 -13.36
N PHE A 36 7.05 2.43 -13.04
CA PHE A 36 6.79 1.38 -12.07
C PHE A 36 6.95 0.01 -12.75
N VAL A 37 8.00 -0.70 -12.34
CA VAL A 37 8.45 -1.94 -13.01
C VAL A 37 7.90 -3.21 -12.35
N TRP A 38 7.22 -3.11 -11.21
CA TRP A 38 6.60 -4.28 -10.57
C TRP A 38 5.34 -4.74 -11.33
N SER A 39 5.29 -6.05 -11.62
CA SER A 39 4.09 -6.70 -12.14
C SER A 39 3.01 -6.81 -11.07
N ASN A 40 1.74 -6.99 -11.47
CA ASN A 40 0.65 -7.22 -10.52
C ASN A 40 0.90 -8.45 -9.62
N ALA A 41 1.60 -9.48 -10.13
CA ALA A 41 1.94 -10.67 -9.34
C ALA A 41 2.88 -10.33 -8.17
N LYS A 42 3.89 -9.48 -8.40
CA LYS A 42 4.81 -9.06 -7.33
C LYS A 42 4.13 -8.19 -6.28
N VAL A 43 3.17 -7.35 -6.70
CA VAL A 43 2.33 -6.60 -5.76
C VAL A 43 1.41 -7.52 -4.98
N ARG A 44 0.81 -8.52 -5.64
CA ARG A 44 0.00 -9.56 -5.00
C ARG A 44 0.80 -10.30 -3.92
N ASP A 45 2.06 -10.67 -4.20
CA ASP A 45 2.94 -11.36 -3.24
C ASP A 45 3.26 -10.48 -2.02
N LEU A 46 3.41 -9.16 -2.21
CA LEU A 46 3.58 -8.20 -1.12
C LEU A 46 2.34 -8.19 -0.20
N PHE A 47 1.14 -8.10 -0.77
CA PHE A 47 -0.11 -8.11 0.00
C PHE A 47 -0.34 -9.44 0.71
N ASP A 48 -0.07 -10.57 0.05
CA ASP A 48 -0.16 -11.90 0.67
C ASP A 48 0.80 -12.01 1.86
N SER A 49 2.04 -11.54 1.70
CA SER A 49 3.03 -11.51 2.80
C SER A 49 2.55 -10.68 3.99
N MET A 50 2.03 -9.46 3.73
CA MET A 50 1.51 -8.60 4.79
C MET A 50 0.29 -9.22 5.49
N TYR A 51 -0.63 -9.80 4.72
CA TYR A 51 -1.84 -10.41 5.25
C TYR A 51 -1.56 -11.63 6.12
N ARG A 52 -0.53 -12.40 5.78
CA ARG A 52 -0.02 -13.52 6.59
C ARG A 52 0.84 -13.09 7.78
N GLY A 53 1.17 -11.80 7.90
CA GLY A 53 2.01 -11.26 8.97
C GLY A 53 3.51 -11.53 8.77
N PHE A 54 3.94 -11.88 7.56
CA PHE A 54 5.36 -12.03 7.25
C PHE A 54 6.03 -10.66 7.11
N PRO A 55 7.31 -10.52 7.48
CA PRO A 55 8.04 -9.27 7.30
C PRO A 55 8.21 -8.95 5.81
N VAL A 56 7.97 -7.71 5.44
CA VAL A 56 8.11 -7.23 4.04
C VAL A 56 9.36 -6.37 3.82
N GLY A 57 10.35 -6.52 4.71
CA GLY A 57 11.62 -5.81 4.68
C GLY A 57 11.57 -4.37 5.23
N TYR A 58 12.73 -3.74 5.36
CA TYR A 58 12.87 -2.37 5.84
C TYR A 58 12.62 -1.35 4.73
N LEU A 59 12.22 -0.13 5.11
CA LEU A 59 12.29 1.04 4.23
C LEU A 59 13.58 1.81 4.55
N LEU A 60 14.20 2.42 3.55
CA LEU A 60 15.34 3.31 3.75
C LEU A 60 14.94 4.71 3.32
N PHE A 61 14.98 5.65 4.24
CA PHE A 61 14.76 7.06 3.97
C PHE A 61 16.06 7.83 4.12
N TRP A 62 16.20 8.87 3.31
CA TRP A 62 17.18 9.92 3.52
C TRP A 62 16.45 11.17 4.01
N GLU A 63 16.83 11.67 5.18
CA GLU A 63 16.33 12.95 5.70
C GLU A 63 16.97 14.10 4.92
N ASN A 64 16.13 14.95 4.33
CA ASN A 64 16.57 16.20 3.72
C ASN A 64 16.76 17.25 4.81
N GLY A 65 18.01 17.60 5.09
CA GLY A 65 18.35 18.73 5.95
C GLY A 65 18.04 20.02 5.20
N ALA A 66 16.98 20.71 5.60
CA ALA A 66 16.63 22.07 5.20
C ALA A 66 16.96 22.48 3.75
N GLY A 67 15.96 22.42 2.86
CA GLY A 67 15.86 23.37 1.74
C GLY A 67 16.78 23.17 0.53
N ASN A 68 17.53 22.07 0.43
CA ASN A 68 18.34 21.79 -0.76
C ASN A 68 17.49 21.28 -1.93
N GLY A 69 16.72 22.19 -2.53
CA GLY A 69 16.53 22.27 -3.98
C GLY A 69 15.87 21.12 -4.74
N VAL A 70 15.47 20.01 -4.10
CA VAL A 70 14.69 18.96 -4.77
C VAL A 70 13.25 19.44 -4.92
N LYS A 71 13.04 20.39 -5.84
CA LYS A 71 11.72 20.66 -6.41
C LYS A 71 11.32 19.41 -7.18
N GLN A 72 10.54 18.55 -6.55
CA GLN A 72 9.84 17.54 -7.31
C GLN A 72 8.74 18.25 -8.10
N ILE A 73 8.90 18.30 -9.42
CA ILE A 73 7.86 18.75 -10.34
C ILE A 73 6.61 17.91 -10.05
N GLY A 74 5.39 18.48 -10.10
CA GLY A 74 4.15 17.74 -9.77
C GLY A 74 3.67 17.79 -8.31
N LEU A 75 4.32 18.60 -7.47
CA LEU A 75 3.85 18.96 -6.11
C LEU A 75 2.89 20.17 -6.09
N GLU A 76 2.35 20.61 -7.23
CA GLU A 76 1.34 21.67 -7.25
C GLU A 76 0.13 21.24 -6.39
N GLY A 77 -0.03 21.87 -5.21
CA GLY A 77 -1.16 21.65 -4.31
C GLY A 77 -0.93 20.75 -3.08
N LYS A 78 0.30 20.26 -2.81
CA LYS A 78 0.59 19.53 -1.55
C LYS A 78 1.02 20.47 -0.42
N GLN A 79 0.76 20.06 0.83
CA GLN A 79 1.06 20.84 2.04
C GLN A 79 2.57 21.09 2.22
N HIS A 80 3.41 20.11 1.85
CA HIS A 80 4.86 20.25 1.80
C HIS A 80 5.34 20.34 0.34
N ALA A 81 5.86 21.51 -0.04
CA ALA A 81 6.42 21.75 -1.37
C ALA A 81 7.82 21.14 -1.55
N VAL A 82 8.51 20.81 -0.45
CA VAL A 82 9.79 20.09 -0.43
C VAL A 82 9.67 18.98 0.61
N PRO A 83 9.93 17.71 0.24
CA PRO A 83 9.81 16.59 1.18
C PRO A 83 10.95 16.60 2.21
N SER A 84 10.60 16.36 3.47
CA SER A 84 11.57 16.20 4.56
C SER A 84 12.30 14.86 4.49
N ARG A 85 11.69 13.85 3.84
CA ARG A 85 12.28 12.51 3.67
C ARG A 85 12.14 12.02 2.24
N LEU A 86 13.18 11.44 1.69
CA LEU A 86 13.17 10.79 0.38
C LEU A 86 13.32 9.28 0.55
N ILE A 87 12.47 8.50 -0.10
CA ILE A 87 12.63 7.04 -0.13
C ILE A 87 13.84 6.67 -1.00
N VAL A 88 14.77 5.90 -0.45
CA VAL A 88 15.98 5.40 -1.12
C VAL A 88 15.79 3.93 -1.51
N ASP A 89 15.28 3.11 -0.59
CA ASP A 89 14.94 1.69 -0.81
C ASP A 89 13.54 1.40 -0.28
N GLY A 90 12.82 0.52 -0.96
CA GLY A 90 11.41 0.22 -0.72
C GLY A 90 10.46 1.03 -1.60
N GLN A 91 10.99 1.75 -2.59
CA GLN A 91 10.23 2.61 -3.50
C GLN A 91 9.07 1.89 -4.17
N GLN A 92 9.33 0.73 -4.79
CA GLN A 92 8.29 -0.05 -5.48
C GLN A 92 7.26 -0.63 -4.50
N ARG A 93 7.68 -1.05 -3.29
CA ARG A 93 6.77 -1.51 -2.22
C ARG A 93 5.83 -0.39 -1.80
N LEU A 94 6.39 0.76 -1.44
CA LEU A 94 5.64 1.90 -0.95
C LEU A 94 4.71 2.50 -2.03
N THR A 95 5.17 2.54 -3.29
CA THR A 95 4.36 2.94 -4.45
C THR A 95 3.20 1.98 -4.69
N SER A 96 3.42 0.68 -4.59
CA SER A 96 2.36 -0.33 -4.72
C SER A 96 1.26 -0.14 -3.68
N LEU A 97 1.66 0.05 -2.43
CA LEU A 97 0.74 0.28 -1.32
C LEU A 97 -0.02 1.59 -1.50
N PHE A 98 0.69 2.68 -1.81
CA PHE A 98 0.06 3.96 -2.07
C PHE A 98 -0.96 3.91 -3.21
N ALA A 99 -0.60 3.30 -4.34
CA ALA A 99 -1.47 3.17 -5.50
C ALA A 99 -2.74 2.38 -5.18
N ILE A 100 -2.63 1.26 -4.46
CA ILE A 100 -3.79 0.44 -4.10
C ILE A 100 -4.66 1.13 -3.04
N PHE A 101 -4.09 1.61 -1.93
CA PHE A 101 -4.87 2.20 -0.83
C PHE A 101 -5.52 3.53 -1.21
N ARG A 102 -4.90 4.30 -2.11
CA ARG A 102 -5.47 5.57 -2.62
C ARG A 102 -6.18 5.45 -3.97
N GLY A 103 -6.24 4.25 -4.54
CA GLY A 103 -6.85 4.01 -5.85
C GLY A 103 -6.20 4.82 -6.98
N LYS A 104 -4.89 5.08 -6.89
CA LYS A 104 -4.13 5.83 -7.90
C LYS A 104 -3.58 4.87 -8.96
N LYS A 105 -3.41 5.39 -10.17
CA LYS A 105 -2.71 4.70 -11.25
C LYS A 105 -1.20 4.93 -11.11
N VAL A 106 -0.42 4.04 -11.72
CA VAL A 106 1.04 4.14 -11.85
C VAL A 106 1.39 4.25 -13.33
N LEU A 107 2.57 4.81 -13.63
CA LEU A 107 3.14 4.80 -14.98
C LEU A 107 3.93 3.50 -15.16
N ASP A 108 3.76 2.78 -16.25
CA ASP A 108 4.58 1.61 -16.57
C ASP A 108 5.90 2.00 -17.29
N GLU A 109 6.66 1.00 -17.72
CA GLU A 109 7.91 1.13 -18.50
C GLU A 109 7.75 1.93 -19.80
N ASP A 110 6.55 1.91 -20.39
CA ASP A 110 6.19 2.67 -21.58
C ASP A 110 5.60 4.05 -21.25
N TYR A 111 5.66 4.48 -19.98
CA TYR A 111 5.04 5.71 -19.46
C TYR A 111 3.52 5.76 -19.66
N ARG A 112 2.86 4.60 -19.73
CA ARG A 112 1.40 4.52 -19.83
C ARG A 112 0.80 4.37 -18.44
N GLU A 113 -0.32 5.06 -18.22
CA GLU A 113 -1.07 4.87 -16.99
C GLU A 113 -1.69 3.47 -16.95
N ARG A 114 -1.37 2.73 -15.89
CA ARG A 114 -2.04 1.47 -15.58
C ARG A 114 -2.51 1.44 -14.14
N GLN A 115 -3.62 0.74 -13.91
CA GLN A 115 -4.09 0.45 -12.56
C GLN A 115 -3.45 -0.87 -12.08
N ILE A 116 -2.98 -0.89 -10.84
CA ILE A 116 -2.57 -2.13 -10.20
C ILE A 116 -3.84 -2.88 -9.79
N GLU A 117 -3.93 -4.14 -10.21
CA GLU A 117 -5.09 -4.99 -9.91
C GLU A 117 -4.63 -6.21 -9.11
N VAL A 118 -5.04 -6.23 -7.86
CA VAL A 118 -4.90 -7.37 -6.96
C VAL A 118 -6.30 -7.77 -6.50
N ALA A 119 -6.64 -9.03 -6.71
CA ALA A 119 -7.89 -9.63 -6.28
C ALA A 119 -7.72 -10.30 -4.92
N PHE A 120 -8.81 -10.41 -4.17
CA PHE A 120 -8.85 -11.10 -2.89
C PHE A 120 -10.10 -11.95 -2.79
N ARG A 121 -9.98 -13.17 -2.28
CA ARG A 121 -11.10 -14.07 -1.99
C ARG A 121 -11.32 -14.16 -0.48
N PRO A 122 -12.37 -13.53 0.07
CA PRO A 122 -12.65 -13.59 1.51
C PRO A 122 -12.94 -14.96 2.07
N ARG A 123 -13.38 -15.92 1.25
CA ARG A 123 -13.68 -17.29 1.69
C ARG A 123 -12.48 -17.94 2.39
N ASP A 124 -11.27 -17.70 1.90
CA ASP A 124 -10.04 -18.32 2.41
C ASP A 124 -8.85 -17.37 2.55
N GLY A 125 -9.01 -16.09 2.24
CA GLY A 125 -7.97 -15.08 2.40
C GLY A 125 -6.89 -15.12 1.31
N THR A 126 -7.19 -15.68 0.13
CA THR A 126 -6.23 -15.80 -0.97
C THR A 126 -6.17 -14.50 -1.79
N PHE A 127 -4.97 -14.08 -2.18
CA PHE A 127 -4.77 -13.03 -3.16
C PHE A 127 -4.37 -13.58 -4.54
N GLU A 128 -4.89 -12.98 -5.61
CA GLU A 128 -4.54 -13.32 -6.99
C GLU A 128 -4.43 -12.09 -7.89
N VAL A 129 -3.84 -12.26 -9.07
CA VAL A 129 -3.94 -11.23 -10.13
C VAL A 129 -5.27 -11.41 -10.85
N ALA A 130 -6.02 -10.32 -11.00
CA ALA A 130 -7.37 -10.37 -11.58
C ALA A 130 -7.37 -10.77 -13.07
N ASP A 131 -8.01 -11.89 -13.39
CA ASP A 131 -8.27 -12.34 -14.76
C ASP A 131 -9.77 -12.26 -15.12
N ALA A 132 -10.17 -12.78 -16.29
CA ALA A 132 -11.56 -12.73 -16.73
C ALA A 132 -12.48 -13.64 -15.90
N ALA A 133 -11.97 -14.73 -15.33
CA ALA A 133 -12.73 -15.64 -14.49
C ALA A 133 -12.98 -15.02 -13.11
N ILE A 134 -11.92 -14.51 -12.47
CA ILE A 134 -11.97 -13.81 -11.18
C ILE A 134 -12.94 -12.61 -11.24
N ARG A 135 -12.94 -11.83 -12.34
CA ARG A 135 -13.86 -10.69 -12.47
C ARG A 135 -15.34 -11.07 -12.56
N ARG A 136 -15.65 -12.32 -12.92
CA ARG A 136 -17.03 -12.83 -13.04
C ARG A 136 -17.45 -13.64 -11.82
N ASP A 137 -16.50 -14.05 -10.98
CA ASP A 137 -16.74 -14.86 -9.79
C ASP A 137 -17.12 -13.95 -8.60
N PRO A 138 -18.35 -14.09 -8.06
CA PRO A 138 -18.82 -13.28 -6.94
C PRO A 138 -18.07 -13.54 -5.63
N GLU A 139 -17.32 -14.66 -5.51
CA GLU A 139 -16.49 -14.93 -4.34
C GLU A 139 -15.24 -14.05 -4.27
N TRP A 140 -14.91 -13.36 -5.35
CA TRP A 140 -13.74 -12.51 -5.44
C TRP A 140 -14.10 -11.04 -5.37
N ILE A 141 -13.30 -10.31 -4.61
CA ILE A 141 -13.13 -8.89 -4.78
C ILE A 141 -12.06 -8.71 -5.85
N ALA A 142 -12.48 -8.49 -7.09
CA ALA A 142 -11.56 -8.45 -8.24
C ALA A 142 -10.52 -7.31 -8.18
N ASN A 143 -10.77 -6.25 -7.40
CA ASN A 143 -9.76 -5.23 -7.14
C ASN A 143 -9.92 -4.66 -5.73
N VAL A 144 -8.97 -4.98 -4.85
CA VAL A 144 -8.96 -4.53 -3.45
C VAL A 144 -8.81 -3.01 -3.31
N SER A 145 -8.30 -2.29 -4.32
CA SER A 145 -8.19 -0.82 -4.27
C SER A 145 -9.55 -0.15 -4.06
N LYS A 146 -10.63 -0.77 -4.58
CA LYS A 146 -12.00 -0.27 -4.42
C LYS A 146 -12.47 -0.27 -2.98
N ILE A 147 -11.86 -1.12 -2.15
CA ILE A 147 -12.23 -1.25 -0.75
C ILE A 147 -11.85 0.02 -0.01
N TRP A 148 -10.56 0.39 -0.04
CA TRP A 148 -10.03 1.55 0.66
C TRP A 148 -10.38 2.87 -0.02
N ALA A 149 -10.40 2.91 -1.35
CA ALA A 149 -10.75 4.12 -2.09
C ALA A 149 -12.23 4.56 -1.91
N SER A 150 -13.12 3.65 -1.50
CA SER A 150 -14.53 3.98 -1.25
C SER A 150 -14.75 4.86 0.00
N GLY A 151 -13.77 4.94 0.90
CA GLY A 151 -13.88 5.65 2.19
C GLY A 151 -14.91 5.05 3.15
N LYS A 152 -15.48 3.87 2.82
CA LYS A 152 -16.49 3.22 3.66
C LYS A 152 -15.85 2.52 4.85
N PRO A 153 -16.49 2.53 6.03
CA PRO A 153 -16.07 1.72 7.16
C PRO A 153 -16.09 0.22 6.84
N SER A 154 -15.23 -0.57 7.50
CA SER A 154 -15.12 -2.02 7.26
C SER A 154 -16.46 -2.74 7.38
N TYR A 155 -17.24 -2.46 8.42
CA TYR A 155 -18.53 -3.12 8.66
C TYR A 155 -19.53 -2.96 7.50
N GLN A 156 -19.53 -1.80 6.81
CA GLN A 156 -20.42 -1.58 5.67
C GLN A 156 -20.00 -2.43 4.46
N MET A 157 -18.69 -2.60 4.29
CA MET A 157 -18.10 -3.33 3.18
C MET A 157 -18.25 -4.83 3.40
N VAL A 158 -18.02 -5.32 4.62
CA VAL A 158 -18.31 -6.69 5.04
C VAL A 158 -19.77 -7.04 4.79
N ARG A 159 -20.69 -6.25 5.34
CA ARG A 159 -22.14 -6.46 5.16
C ARG A 159 -22.55 -6.41 3.68
N GLY A 160 -21.98 -5.48 2.92
CA GLY A 160 -22.24 -5.35 1.49
C GLY A 160 -21.80 -6.59 0.70
N PHE A 161 -20.62 -7.11 1.01
CA PHE A 161 -20.08 -8.30 0.36
C PHE A 161 -20.85 -9.57 0.72
N LEU A 162 -21.18 -9.76 2.00
CA LEU A 162 -22.01 -10.88 2.45
C LEU A 162 -23.38 -10.89 1.75
N LYS A 163 -24.05 -9.75 1.66
CA LYS A 163 -25.32 -9.62 0.93
C LYS A 163 -25.20 -9.99 -0.56
N GLN A 164 -24.07 -9.65 -1.19
CA GLN A 164 -23.81 -10.02 -2.59
C GLN A 164 -23.65 -11.53 -2.75
N LEU A 165 -22.98 -12.20 -1.80
CA LEU A 165 -22.82 -13.65 -1.80
C LEU A 165 -24.15 -14.38 -1.56
N GLU A 166 -24.95 -13.92 -0.60
CA GLU A 166 -26.28 -14.49 -0.31
C GLU A 166 -27.21 -14.46 -1.53
N ALA A 167 -27.12 -13.42 -2.35
CA ALA A 167 -27.91 -13.31 -3.58
C ALA A 167 -27.57 -14.39 -4.64
N LYS A 168 -26.45 -15.10 -4.47
CA LYS A 168 -26.00 -16.20 -5.35
C LYS A 168 -26.22 -17.58 -4.75
N GLY A 169 -26.47 -17.68 -3.45
CA GLY A 169 -26.78 -18.92 -2.76
C GLY A 169 -26.73 -18.75 -1.24
N PRO A 170 -27.36 -19.66 -0.48
CA PRO A 170 -27.33 -19.59 0.98
C PRO A 170 -25.90 -19.73 1.53
N LEU A 171 -25.54 -18.84 2.45
CA LEU A 171 -24.31 -18.91 3.22
C LEU A 171 -24.56 -19.65 4.54
N THR A 172 -23.65 -20.54 4.91
CA THR A 172 -23.68 -21.13 6.26
C THR A 172 -23.13 -20.10 7.26
N PRO A 173 -23.58 -20.12 8.53
CA PRO A 173 -23.07 -19.20 9.56
C PRO A 173 -21.54 -19.23 9.69
N GLU A 174 -20.93 -20.42 9.60
CA GLU A 174 -19.47 -20.58 9.62
C GLU A 174 -18.77 -19.90 8.44
N ASN A 175 -19.35 -19.98 7.23
CA ASN A 175 -18.78 -19.30 6.06
C ASN A 175 -18.95 -17.79 6.16
N GLU A 176 -20.07 -17.31 6.69
CA GLU A 176 -20.31 -15.89 6.94
C GLU A 176 -19.27 -15.32 7.90
N GLU A 177 -19.06 -15.98 9.05
CA GLU A 177 -18.07 -15.58 10.05
C GLU A 177 -16.65 -15.56 9.47
N ARG A 178 -16.27 -16.61 8.73
CA ARG A 178 -14.95 -16.68 8.09
C ARG A 178 -14.73 -15.57 7.07
N VAL A 179 -15.73 -15.29 6.23
CA VAL A 179 -15.67 -14.19 5.25
C VAL A 179 -15.55 -12.85 5.95
N ALA A 180 -16.35 -12.60 6.98
CA ALA A 180 -16.29 -11.37 7.76
C ALA A 180 -14.91 -11.19 8.40
N HIS A 181 -14.39 -12.21 9.06
CA HIS A 181 -13.07 -12.20 9.69
C HIS A 181 -11.94 -11.89 8.70
N ASN A 182 -11.93 -12.55 7.53
CA ASN A 182 -10.91 -12.33 6.52
C ASN A 182 -10.99 -10.94 5.89
N LEU A 183 -12.19 -10.39 5.73
CA LEU A 183 -12.37 -9.01 5.28
C LEU A 183 -11.87 -8.01 6.32
N ASP A 184 -12.19 -8.19 7.60
CA ASP A 184 -11.69 -7.31 8.66
C ASP A 184 -10.16 -7.32 8.72
N ARG A 185 -9.53 -8.49 8.59
CA ARG A 185 -8.07 -8.61 8.47
C ARG A 185 -7.52 -7.89 7.24
N LEU A 186 -8.22 -7.95 6.10
CA LEU A 186 -7.83 -7.21 4.90
C LEU A 186 -7.89 -5.70 5.15
N PHE A 187 -8.92 -5.20 5.83
CA PHE A 187 -9.01 -3.80 6.25
C PHE A 187 -7.87 -3.38 7.19
N ASP A 188 -7.49 -4.26 8.11
CA ASP A 188 -6.43 -4.01 9.09
C ASP A 188 -5.02 -3.97 8.49
N LEU A 189 -4.83 -4.31 7.19
CA LEU A 189 -3.56 -4.10 6.51
C LEU A 189 -3.08 -2.64 6.55
N GLN A 190 -3.99 -1.67 6.69
CA GLN A 190 -3.63 -0.26 6.89
C GLN A 190 -2.87 0.01 8.21
N LYS A 191 -2.90 -0.93 9.16
CA LYS A 191 -2.18 -0.88 10.43
C LYS A 191 -0.92 -1.73 10.43
N TYR A 192 -0.56 -2.34 9.31
CA TYR A 192 0.62 -3.19 9.21
C TYR A 192 1.88 -2.38 9.59
N PRO A 193 2.73 -2.89 10.50
CA PRO A 193 3.91 -2.17 10.96
C PRO A 193 5.05 -2.24 9.97
N PHE A 194 5.70 -1.11 9.73
CA PHE A 194 6.92 -0.98 8.93
C PHE A 194 8.04 -0.48 9.82
N THR A 195 9.23 -1.05 9.66
CA THR A 195 10.45 -0.45 10.19
C THR A 195 11.18 0.28 9.07
N ALA A 196 11.57 1.52 9.34
CA ALA A 196 12.41 2.31 8.46
C ALA A 196 13.76 2.63 9.12
N LEU A 197 14.79 2.75 8.28
CA LEU A 197 16.06 3.35 8.64
C LEU A 197 16.10 4.74 8.00
N GLU A 198 16.33 5.77 8.80
CA GLU A 198 16.42 7.15 8.34
C GLU A 198 17.86 7.62 8.44
N ILE A 199 18.49 7.87 7.30
CA ILE A 199 19.85 8.40 7.19
C ILE A 199 19.79 9.90 7.44
N ALA A 200 20.64 10.38 8.35
CA ALA A 200 20.75 11.79 8.68
C ALA A 200 21.21 12.61 7.46
N PRO A 201 20.87 13.91 7.39
CA PRO A 201 21.31 14.76 6.28
C PRO A 201 22.82 15.03 6.27
N THR A 202 23.50 14.80 7.39
CA THR A 202 24.94 15.11 7.58
C THR A 202 25.86 13.97 7.14
N VAL A 203 25.36 13.05 6.32
CA VAL A 203 26.09 11.88 5.84
C VAL A 203 26.51 12.20 4.42
N ASP A 204 27.75 12.70 4.28
CA ASP A 204 28.43 12.88 3.00
C ASP A 204 28.88 11.53 2.40
#